data_AF-A0A956GLN4-F1
#
_entry.id   AF-A0A956GLN4-F1
#
_cell.length_a   1.000
_cell.length_b   1.000
_cell.length_c   1.000
_cell.angle_alpha   90.00
_cell.angle_beta   90.00
_cell.angle_gamma   90.00
#
_symmetry.space_group_name_H-M   'P 1'
#
loop_
_entity.id
_entity.type
_entity.pdbx_description
1 polymer ?
#
loop_
_entity_poly.entity_id
_entity_poly.type
_entity_poly.pdbx_seq_one_letter_code
_entity_poly.pdbx_strand_id
1 'polypeptide(L)'
;MTGPRIAPAAAGDLAAIEAYTAARSDTCMIVRSNLRRVGLAWTGARYQAQYVVAWRDDRVVGVVGHNRNGVLLIQADEAVAELAVAATTLSGRPVGGFL
;
A
#
# COMPACT_ATOMS: atom_id res chain seq x y z
N MET A 1 -8.69 -2.21 22.81
CA MET A 1 -8.84 -2.78 21.46
C MET A 1 -7.44 -2.89 20.86
N THR A 2 -7.07 -4.06 20.37
CA THR A 2 -5.79 -4.26 19.65
C THR A 2 -5.85 -3.48 18.33
N GLY A 3 -4.78 -2.76 17.98
CA GLY A 3 -4.70 -2.00 16.72
C GLY A 3 -4.72 -2.91 15.48
N PRO A 4 -4.88 -2.35 14.27
CA PRO A 4 -4.86 -3.14 13.04
C PRO A 4 -3.51 -3.84 12.86
N ARG A 5 -3.53 -5.07 12.34
CA ARG A 5 -2.35 -5.85 11.99
C ARG A 5 -1.71 -5.27 10.73
N ILE A 6 -0.43 -4.93 10.77
CA ILE A 6 0.31 -4.38 9.63
C ILE A 6 1.30 -5.41 9.12
N ALA A 7 1.28 -5.68 7.81
CA ALA A 7 2.18 -6.64 7.19
C ALA A 7 2.50 -6.28 5.72
N PRO A 8 3.67 -6.69 5.18
CA PRO A 8 3.93 -6.63 3.75
C PRO A 8 2.84 -7.34 2.95
N ALA A 9 2.45 -6.77 1.81
CA ALA A 9 1.45 -7.38 0.92
C ALA A 9 2.00 -8.67 0.29
N ALA A 10 1.24 -9.76 0.40
CA ALA A 10 1.49 -11.01 -0.30
C ALA A 10 0.68 -11.08 -1.61
N ALA A 11 1.07 -11.96 -2.55
CA ALA A 11 0.39 -12.09 -3.84
C ALA A 11 -1.12 -12.37 -3.71
N GLY A 12 -1.54 -13.11 -2.67
CA GLY A 12 -2.94 -13.40 -2.39
C GLY A 12 -3.77 -12.20 -1.91
N ASP A 13 -3.13 -11.11 -1.51
CA ASP A 13 -3.82 -9.94 -0.94
C ASP A 13 -4.38 -9.00 -2.01
N LEU A 14 -3.98 -9.18 -3.29
CA LEU A 14 -4.34 -8.26 -4.38
C LEU A 14 -5.85 -8.03 -4.47
N ALA A 15 -6.65 -9.09 -4.39
CA ALA A 15 -8.10 -8.98 -4.49
C ALA A 15 -8.71 -8.17 -3.32
N ALA A 16 -8.17 -8.31 -2.11
CA ALA A 16 -8.63 -7.57 -0.94
C ALA A 16 -8.24 -6.08 -1.02
N ILE A 17 -7.02 -5.79 -1.49
CA ILE A 17 -6.55 -4.42 -1.73
C ILE A 17 -7.37 -3.76 -2.85
N GLU A 18 -7.67 -4.49 -3.93
CA GLU A 18 -8.53 -4.01 -5.01
C GLU A 18 -9.95 -3.73 -4.52
N ALA A 19 -10.55 -4.59 -3.70
CA ALA A 19 -11.87 -4.35 -3.12
C ALA A 19 -11.87 -3.10 -2.20
N TYR A 20 -10.85 -2.93 -1.38
CA TYR A 20 -10.69 -1.76 -0.51
C TYR A 20 -10.53 -0.46 -1.32
N THR A 21 -9.65 -0.47 -2.32
CA THR A 21 -9.42 0.70 -3.17
C THR A 21 -10.58 0.97 -4.14
N ALA A 22 -11.35 -0.07 -4.52
CA ALA A 22 -12.56 0.05 -5.32
C ALA A 22 -13.56 1.05 -4.71
N ALA A 23 -13.78 0.96 -3.40
CA ALA A 23 -14.67 1.83 -2.63
C ALA A 23 -14.12 3.25 -2.38
N ARG A 24 -12.88 3.53 -2.78
CA ARG A 24 -12.15 4.81 -2.56
C ARG A 24 -11.61 5.37 -3.88
N SER A 25 -12.36 5.17 -4.98
CA SER A 25 -11.94 5.52 -6.34
C SER A 25 -11.37 6.93 -6.46
N ASP A 26 -11.96 7.86 -5.73
CA ASP A 26 -11.73 9.29 -5.91
C ASP A 26 -10.41 9.75 -5.27
N THR A 27 -9.87 8.96 -4.34
CA THR A 27 -8.68 9.31 -3.55
C THR A 27 -7.49 8.41 -3.80
N CYS A 28 -7.65 7.24 -4.44
CA CYS A 28 -6.55 6.28 -4.66
C CYS A 28 -6.30 5.86 -6.12
N MET A 29 -6.61 6.75 -7.08
CA MET A 29 -6.48 6.43 -8.52
C MET A 29 -5.08 5.94 -8.93
N ILE A 30 -4.00 6.50 -8.35
CA ILE A 30 -2.62 6.07 -8.68
C ILE A 30 -2.37 4.65 -8.17
N VAL A 31 -2.72 4.35 -6.92
CA VAL A 31 -2.59 3.01 -6.33
C VAL A 31 -3.36 2.00 -7.18
N ARG A 32 -4.61 2.30 -7.53
CA ARG A 32 -5.46 1.44 -8.36
C ARG A 32 -4.89 1.22 -9.76
N SER A 33 -4.49 2.29 -10.43
CA SER A 33 -3.91 2.21 -11.79
C SER A 33 -2.64 1.36 -11.81
N ASN A 34 -1.80 1.49 -10.79
CA ASN A 34 -0.56 0.72 -10.67
C ASN A 34 -0.84 -0.76 -10.42
N LEU A 35 -1.67 -1.08 -9.42
CA LEU A 35 -2.01 -2.47 -9.07
C LEU A 35 -2.65 -3.21 -10.24
N ARG A 36 -3.57 -2.58 -10.98
CA ARG A 36 -4.18 -3.19 -12.17
C ARG A 36 -3.17 -3.47 -13.29
N ARG A 37 -2.07 -2.73 -13.36
CA ARG A 37 -1.08 -2.84 -14.43
C ARG A 37 0.01 -3.86 -14.14
N VAL A 38 0.49 -3.91 -12.89
CA VAL A 38 1.67 -4.72 -12.52
C VAL A 38 1.47 -5.59 -11.28
N GLY A 39 0.27 -5.56 -10.68
CA GLY A 39 -0.04 -6.27 -9.45
C GLY A 39 0.87 -5.85 -8.29
N LEU A 40 1.22 -6.83 -7.46
CA LEU A 40 2.11 -6.68 -6.30
C LEU A 40 3.57 -7.05 -6.60
N ALA A 41 3.92 -7.24 -7.88
CA ALA A 41 5.29 -7.60 -8.26
C ALA A 41 6.27 -6.45 -7.95
N TRP A 42 7.46 -6.82 -7.47
CA TRP A 42 8.54 -5.87 -7.21
C TRP A 42 9.86 -6.35 -7.81
N THR A 43 10.31 -5.62 -8.83
CA THR A 43 11.65 -5.65 -9.43
C THR A 43 12.23 -4.24 -9.55
N GLY A 44 11.55 -3.23 -9.00
CA GLY A 44 11.90 -1.82 -9.12
C GLY A 44 11.46 -1.17 -10.44
N ALA A 45 10.64 -1.85 -11.24
CA ALA A 45 10.19 -1.35 -12.54
C ALA A 45 9.13 -0.22 -12.41
N ARG A 46 8.82 0.43 -13.53
CA ARG A 46 7.79 1.48 -13.59
C ARG A 46 6.44 0.91 -13.11
N TYR A 47 5.69 1.74 -12.38
CA TYR A 47 4.38 1.44 -11.78
C TYR A 47 4.41 0.49 -10.58
N GLN A 48 5.56 -0.09 -10.24
CA GLN A 48 5.65 -0.97 -9.08
C GLN A 48 5.92 -0.19 -7.78
N ALA A 49 5.52 -0.77 -6.67
CA ALA A 49 5.88 -0.36 -5.32
C ALA A 49 5.95 -1.60 -4.42
N GLN A 50 6.72 -1.52 -3.33
CA GLN A 50 6.59 -2.49 -2.24
C GLN A 50 5.45 -2.04 -1.34
N TYR A 51 4.44 -2.87 -1.19
CA TYR A 51 3.22 -2.54 -0.46
C TYR A 51 3.22 -3.13 0.95
N VAL A 52 2.67 -2.37 1.88
CA VAL A 52 2.30 -2.79 3.24
C VAL A 52 0.81 -2.54 3.41
N VAL A 53 0.12 -3.44 4.10
CA VAL A 53 -1.33 -3.44 4.28
C VAL A 53 -1.65 -3.49 5.77
N ALA A 54 -2.63 -2.68 6.18
CA ALA A 54 -3.22 -2.72 7.51
C ALA A 54 -4.55 -3.48 7.47
N TRP A 55 -4.70 -4.41 8.40
CA TRP A 55 -5.83 -5.32 8.49
C TRP A 55 -6.54 -5.15 9.83
N ARG A 56 -7.85 -4.96 9.79
CA ARG A 56 -8.72 -5.13 10.95
C ARG A 56 -9.55 -6.37 10.70
N ASP A 57 -9.29 -7.41 11.50
CA ASP A 57 -9.75 -8.77 11.21
C ASP A 57 -9.34 -9.17 9.78
N ASP A 58 -10.31 -9.53 8.93
CA ASP A 58 -10.09 -9.90 7.53
C ASP A 58 -10.29 -8.73 6.55
N ARG A 59 -10.42 -7.50 7.05
CA ARG A 59 -10.69 -6.30 6.24
C ARG A 59 -9.46 -5.43 6.13
N VAL A 60 -9.12 -5.06 4.89
CA VAL A 60 -8.12 -4.02 4.64
C VAL A 60 -8.67 -2.67 5.12
N VAL A 61 -7.91 -1.97 5.95
CA VAL A 61 -8.20 -0.62 6.45
C VAL A 61 -7.17 0.41 5.98
N GLY A 62 -6.12 -0.04 5.29
CA GLY A 62 -5.16 0.83 4.63
C GLY A 62 -4.11 0.06 3.86
N VAL A 63 -3.51 0.73 2.87
CA VAL A 63 -2.42 0.24 2.04
C VAL A 63 -1.46 1.40 1.75
N VAL A 64 -0.17 1.14 1.92
CA VAL A 64 0.89 2.09 1.55
C VAL A 64 1.90 1.38 0.67
N GLY A 65 2.13 1.93 -0.52
CA GLY A 65 3.16 1.47 -1.45
C GLY A 65 4.35 2.42 -1.47
N HIS A 66 5.58 1.92 -1.31
CA HIS A 66 6.78 2.72 -1.48
C HIS A 66 7.44 2.42 -2.83
N ASN A 67 7.38 3.37 -3.77
CA ASN A 67 7.86 3.17 -5.13
C ASN A 67 9.37 3.44 -5.29
N ARG A 68 9.91 3.19 -6.49
CA ARG A 68 11.35 3.33 -6.78
C ARG A 68 11.89 4.75 -6.63
N ASN A 69 11.02 5.76 -6.75
CA ASN A 69 11.40 7.17 -6.67
C ASN A 69 11.30 7.74 -5.24
N GLY A 70 11.04 6.89 -4.25
CA GLY A 70 10.91 7.31 -2.85
C GLY A 70 9.52 7.85 -2.48
N VAL A 71 8.55 7.85 -3.40
CA VAL A 71 7.21 8.35 -3.09
C VAL A 71 6.38 7.26 -2.43
N LEU A 72 5.74 7.60 -1.32
CA LEU A 72 4.72 6.78 -0.66
C LEU A 72 3.37 7.04 -1.31
N LEU A 73 2.75 5.99 -1.84
CA LEU A 73 1.39 5.96 -2.37
C LEU A 73 0.46 5.51 -1.25
N ILE A 74 -0.34 6.41 -0.70
CA ILE A 74 -1.06 6.22 0.57
C ILE A 74 -2.56 6.19 0.32
N GLN A 75 -3.20 5.13 0.79
CA GLN A 75 -4.64 5.14 1.05
C GLN A 75 -4.87 4.40 2.37
N ALA A 76 -5.25 5.14 3.41
CA ALA A 76 -5.45 4.56 4.73
C ALA A 76 -6.59 5.27 5.46
N ASP A 77 -7.50 4.48 6.02
CA ASP A 77 -8.56 4.96 6.92
C ASP A 77 -8.10 4.89 8.38
N GLU A 78 -7.13 4.00 8.66
CA GLU A 78 -6.54 3.75 9.96
C GLU A 78 -5.03 3.55 9.85
N ALA A 79 -4.31 3.81 10.95
CA ALA A 79 -2.89 3.50 11.12
C ALA A 79 -1.97 4.04 10.01
N VAL A 80 -2.25 5.24 9.49
CA VAL A 80 -1.50 5.84 8.38
C VAL A 80 -0.02 6.04 8.71
N ALA A 81 0.31 6.46 9.94
CA ALA A 81 1.68 6.71 10.36
C ALA A 81 2.46 5.39 10.47
N GLU A 82 1.85 4.37 11.06
CA GLU A 82 2.43 3.04 11.22
C GLU A 82 2.61 2.34 9.87
N LEU A 83 1.68 2.52 8.94
CA LEU A 83 1.83 2.06 7.56
C LEU A 83 2.97 2.76 6.83
N ALA A 84 3.11 4.08 6.96
CA ALA A 84 4.20 4.84 6.34
C ALA A 84 5.57 4.41 6.90
N VAL A 85 5.67 4.21 8.21
CA VAL A 85 6.88 3.69 8.86
C VAL A 85 7.16 2.27 8.35
N ALA A 86 6.19 1.37 8.37
CA ALA A 86 6.39 -0.01 7.91
C ALA A 86 6.80 -0.08 6.44
N ALA A 87 6.21 0.74 5.56
CA ALA A 87 6.56 0.78 4.14
C ALA A 87 7.98 1.30 3.88
N THR A 88 8.44 2.29 4.65
CA THR A 88 9.82 2.81 4.56
C THR A 88 10.84 1.85 5.16
N THR A 89 10.51 1.18 6.26
CA THR A 89 11.32 0.10 6.83
C THR A 89 11.45 -1.08 5.88
N LEU A 90 10.35 -1.55 5.28
CA LEU A 90 10.36 -2.66 4.33
C LEU A 90 11.24 -2.38 3.11
N SER A 91 11.24 -1.13 2.64
CA SER A 91 11.89 -0.77 1.39
C SER A 91 13.35 -0.32 1.55
N GLY A 92 13.73 0.20 2.71
CA GLY A 92 15.03 0.84 2.96
C GLY A 92 15.30 2.07 2.10
N ARG A 93 14.26 2.70 1.53
CA ARG A 93 14.39 3.84 0.60
C ARG A 93 14.13 5.17 1.33
N PRO A 94 14.76 6.28 0.92
CA PRO A 94 14.41 7.60 1.44
C PRO A 94 13.02 8.02 0.97
N VAL A 95 12.33 8.81 1.81
CA VAL A 95 11.03 9.38 1.44
C VAL A 95 11.23 10.61 0.57
N GLY A 96 10.78 10.53 -0.68
CA GLY A 96 10.80 11.60 -1.68
C GLY A 96 9.49 12.34 -1.83
N GLY A 97 8.40 11.87 -1.19
CA GLY A 97 7.10 12.54 -1.20
C GLY A 97 5.95 11.62 -0.80
N PHE A 98 4.75 12.18 -0.77
CA PHE A 98 3.50 11.51 -0.42
C PHE A 98 2.46 11.78 -1.51
N LEU A 99 1.75 10.75 -1.93
CA LEU A 99 0.65 10.79 -2.90
C LEU A 99 -0.54 9.98 -2.41
#